data_AF-A0AAN9FHJ8-F1
#
_entry.id   AF-A0AAN9FHJ8-F1
#
_cell.length_a   1.000
_cell.length_b   1.000
_cell.length_c   1.000
_cell.angle_alpha   90.00
_cell.angle_beta   90.00
_cell.angle_gamma   90.00
#
_symmetry.space_group_name_H-M   'P 1'
#
loop_
_entity.id
_entity.type
_entity.pdbx_description
1 polymer ?
#
loop_
_entity_poly.entity_id
_entity_poly.type
_entity_poly.pdbx_seq_one_letter_code
_entity_poly.pdbx_strand_id
1 'polypeptide(L)'
;MNEALLTNNNRRKRNLAANGNCPLCDDVEEETIQHTFRDCDHAMQVWKNLVPRRDQATFFQSSFNDWMECNLHNKPHVNVVQSWSVLFGCACEVLWLRRNKKVFENEFLNVHTTMKMIWHKFREICDAVKNAGGLHAL
;
A
#
# COMPACT_ATOMS: atom_id res chain seq x y z
N MET A 1 9.38 0.81 13.25
CA MET A 1 9.08 1.58 12.03
C MET A 1 9.14 3.06 12.38
N ASN A 2 9.99 3.86 11.71
CA ASN A 2 10.17 5.27 12.05
C ASN A 2 8.92 6.09 11.67
N GLU A 3 8.48 7.04 12.52
CA GLU A 3 7.35 7.97 12.26
C GLU A 3 7.69 9.04 11.19
N ALA A 4 8.50 8.68 10.20
CA ALA A 4 8.97 9.58 9.15
C ALA A 4 7.85 9.97 8.18
N LEU A 5 6.91 9.05 7.91
CA LEU A 5 5.81 9.30 7.00
C LEU A 5 4.83 10.34 7.57
N LEU A 6 4.48 11.32 6.74
CA LEU A 6 3.57 12.42 7.09
C LEU A 6 2.10 12.00 7.01
N THR A 7 1.72 10.91 7.68
CA THR A 7 0.31 10.57 7.93
C THR A 7 -0.35 11.73 8.70
N ASN A 8 -1.68 11.86 8.66
CA ASN A 8 -2.35 12.98 9.30
C ASN A 8 -2.14 12.98 10.81
N ASN A 9 -2.04 11.80 11.45
CA ASN A 9 -1.62 11.72 12.84
C ASN A 9 -0.25 12.40 13.05
N ASN A 10 0.75 12.08 12.22
CA ASN A 10 2.07 12.71 12.30
C ASN A 10 2.07 14.19 11.88
N ARG A 11 1.23 14.59 10.92
CA ARG A 11 1.06 16.00 10.54
C ARG A 11 0.44 16.80 11.69
N ARG A 12 -0.58 16.27 12.35
CA ARG A 12 -1.20 16.87 13.54
C ARG A 12 -0.17 17.05 14.66
N LYS A 13 0.61 16.01 14.98
CA LYS A 13 1.71 16.09 15.96
C LYS A 13 2.74 17.19 15.63
N ARG A 14 2.90 17.53 14.34
CA ARG A 14 3.80 18.57 13.84
C ARG A 14 3.11 19.91 13.57
N ASN A 15 1.85 20.08 13.95
CA ASN A 15 1.04 21.28 13.69
C ASN A 15 0.88 21.61 12.18
N LEU A 16 0.86 20.58 11.33
CA LEU A 16 0.70 20.68 9.86
C LEU A 16 -0.68 20.24 9.37
N ALA A 17 -1.57 19.84 10.28
CA ALA A 17 -2.95 19.45 10.01
C ALA A 17 -3.82 19.72 11.23
N ALA A 18 -5.10 20.04 11.02
CA ALA A 18 -6.05 20.33 12.08
C ALA A 18 -6.50 19.09 12.86
N ASN A 19 -6.58 17.93 12.20
CA ASN A 19 -6.92 16.66 12.81
C ASN A 19 -5.95 15.55 12.35
N GLY A 20 -6.03 14.40 13.01
CA GLY A 20 -5.17 13.24 12.74
C GLY A 20 -5.84 12.16 11.90
N ASN A 21 -7.01 12.43 11.34
CA ASN A 21 -7.91 11.41 10.80
C ASN A 21 -7.63 11.16 9.32
N CYS A 22 -8.07 10.00 8.84
CA CYS A 22 -7.86 9.58 7.47
C CYS A 22 -8.79 10.34 6.52
N PRO A 23 -8.24 11.12 5.57
CA PRO A 23 -9.03 11.94 4.66
C PRO A 23 -9.69 11.12 3.55
N LEU A 24 -9.34 9.83 3.44
CA LEU A 24 -9.99 8.88 2.54
C LEU A 24 -11.21 8.24 3.22
N CYS A 25 -11.19 8.04 4.54
CA CYS A 25 -12.27 7.37 5.28
C CYS A 25 -13.27 8.37 5.88
N ASP A 26 -13.56 9.46 5.17
CA ASP A 26 -14.43 10.55 5.63
C ASP A 26 -14.12 11.03 7.06
N ASP A 27 -12.81 11.09 7.40
CA ASP A 27 -12.29 11.50 8.70
C ASP A 27 -12.80 10.67 9.91
N VAL A 28 -13.24 9.43 9.71
CA VAL A 28 -13.78 8.56 10.77
C VAL A 28 -12.68 8.00 11.67
N GLU A 29 -11.59 7.51 11.09
CA GLU A 29 -10.51 6.78 11.78
C GLU A 29 -9.20 7.56 11.82
N GLU A 30 -8.36 7.33 12.83
CA GLU A 30 -7.03 7.96 12.92
C GLU A 30 -6.07 7.44 11.83
N GLU A 31 -5.42 8.35 11.11
CA GLU A 31 -4.49 8.01 10.03
C GLU A 31 -3.12 7.62 10.58
N THR A 32 -2.99 6.36 10.98
CA THR A 32 -1.69 5.72 11.26
C THR A 32 -1.04 5.18 9.99
N ILE A 33 0.23 4.77 10.07
CA ILE A 33 0.92 4.09 8.96
C ILE A 33 0.17 2.78 8.59
N GLN A 34 -0.22 2.00 9.59
CA GLN A 34 -0.98 0.76 9.39
C GLN A 34 -2.34 1.03 8.73
N HIS A 35 -3.07 2.04 9.19
CA HIS A 35 -4.33 2.43 8.57
C HIS A 35 -4.13 2.82 7.10
N THR A 36 -3.15 3.69 6.82
CA THR A 36 -2.84 4.18 5.47
C THR A 36 -2.58 3.04 4.48
N PHE A 37 -1.79 2.05 4.89
CA PHE A 37 -1.34 0.99 3.98
C PHE A 37 -2.21 -0.25 4.00
N ARG A 38 -3.00 -0.53 5.05
CA ARG A 38 -3.69 -1.82 5.21
C ARG A 38 -5.16 -1.69 5.62
N ASP A 39 -5.43 -1.00 6.72
CA ASP A 39 -6.74 -1.10 7.40
C ASP A 39 -7.77 -0.07 6.91
N CYS A 40 -7.34 0.97 6.20
CA CYS A 40 -8.23 1.90 5.50
C CYS A 40 -9.13 1.13 4.52
N ASP A 41 -10.45 1.37 4.53
CA ASP A 41 -11.39 0.71 3.60
C ASP A 41 -10.97 0.86 2.13
N HIS A 42 -10.43 2.02 1.78
CA HIS A 42 -9.91 2.28 0.45
C HIS A 42 -8.62 1.52 0.12
N ALA A 43 -7.77 1.24 1.11
CA ALA A 43 -6.61 0.37 0.96
C ALA A 43 -7.05 -1.10 0.87
N MET A 44 -7.98 -1.53 1.74
CA MET A 44 -8.55 -2.88 1.72
C MET A 44 -9.20 -3.21 0.38
N GLN A 45 -9.87 -2.25 -0.28
CA GLN A 45 -10.41 -2.43 -1.63
C GLN A 45 -9.31 -2.79 -2.65
N VAL A 46 -8.14 -2.15 -2.58
CA VAL A 46 -7.00 -2.47 -3.45
C VAL A 46 -6.48 -3.87 -3.15
N TRP A 47 -6.23 -4.17 -1.87
CA TRP A 47 -5.71 -5.48 -1.46
C TRP A 47 -6.65 -6.63 -1.81
N LYS A 48 -7.97 -6.47 -1.65
CA LYS A 48 -8.97 -7.48 -2.05
C LYS A 48 -8.97 -7.78 -3.55
N ASN A 49 -8.42 -6.90 -4.39
CA ASN A 49 -8.23 -7.13 -5.82
C ASN A 49 -6.87 -7.79 -6.14
N LEU A 50 -5.84 -7.58 -5.31
CA LEU A 50 -4.50 -8.14 -5.51
C LEU A 50 -4.32 -9.51 -4.85
N VAL A 51 -5.00 -9.75 -3.72
CA VAL A 51 -4.88 -10.94 -2.89
C VAL A 51 -6.07 -11.88 -3.15
N PRO A 52 -5.82 -13.15 -3.54
CA PRO A 52 -6.86 -14.16 -3.71
C PRO A 52 -7.73 -14.29 -2.45
N ARG A 53 -9.04 -14.47 -2.65
CA ARG A 53 -10.02 -14.54 -1.55
C ARG A 53 -9.64 -15.51 -0.43
N ARG A 54 -9.05 -16.66 -0.76
CA ARG A 54 -8.61 -17.68 0.19
C ARG A 54 -7.53 -17.21 1.18
N ASP A 55 -6.73 -16.23 0.76
CA ASP A 55 -5.56 -15.76 1.52
C ASP A 55 -5.86 -14.43 2.24
N GLN A 56 -7.00 -13.78 1.95
CA GLN A 56 -7.37 -12.48 2.51
C GLN A 56 -7.51 -12.52 4.04
N ALA A 57 -8.03 -13.61 4.61
CA ALA A 57 -8.17 -13.73 6.07
C ALA A 57 -6.79 -13.63 6.75
N THR A 58 -5.83 -14.43 6.32
CA THR A 58 -4.45 -14.41 6.82
C THR A 58 -3.77 -13.06 6.54
N PHE A 59 -4.02 -12.48 5.37
CA PHE A 59 -3.47 -11.18 4.98
C PHE A 59 -3.88 -10.05 5.94
N PHE A 60 -5.13 -9.99 6.39
CA PHE A 60 -5.61 -8.90 7.25
C PHE A 60 -5.49 -9.18 8.76
N GLN A 61 -5.31 -10.43 9.19
CA GLN A 61 -5.26 -10.80 10.61
C GLN A 61 -3.87 -10.73 11.25
N SER A 62 -2.80 -10.69 10.45
CA SER A 62 -1.42 -10.62 10.95
C SER A 62 -1.13 -9.29 11.66
N SER A 63 -0.15 -9.28 12.56
CA SER A 63 0.36 -8.01 13.11
C SER A 63 0.93 -7.15 11.96
N PHE A 64 0.93 -5.83 12.09
CA PHE A 64 1.39 -4.97 11.00
C PHE A 64 2.87 -5.16 10.66
N ASN A 65 3.71 -5.48 11.64
CA ASN A 65 5.13 -5.77 11.41
C ASN A 65 5.29 -7.10 10.65
N ASP A 66 4.61 -8.16 11.08
CA ASP A 66 4.65 -9.46 10.38
C ASP A 66 4.08 -9.34 8.96
N TRP A 67 2.99 -8.58 8.83
CA TRP A 67 2.39 -8.27 7.53
C TRP A 67 3.38 -7.60 6.58
N MET A 68 4.12 -6.60 7.05
CA MET A 68 5.13 -5.93 6.24
C MET A 68 6.29 -6.88 5.90
N GLU A 69 6.80 -7.64 6.87
CA GLU A 69 7.93 -8.55 6.69
C GLU A 69 7.59 -9.68 5.70
N CYS A 70 6.46 -10.38 5.90
CA CYS A 70 6.04 -11.49 5.06
C CYS A 70 5.82 -11.07 3.60
N ASN A 71 5.24 -9.89 3.39
CA ASN A 71 4.97 -9.40 2.04
C ASN A 71 6.23 -8.86 1.33
N LEU A 72 7.23 -8.33 2.05
CA LEU A 72 8.48 -7.84 1.46
C LEU A 72 9.51 -8.94 1.18
N HIS A 73 9.54 -10.00 2.01
CA HIS A 73 10.59 -11.03 1.93
C HIS A 73 10.17 -12.31 1.21
N ASN A 74 9.08 -12.29 0.43
CA ASN A 74 8.57 -13.45 -0.32
C ASN A 74 8.41 -14.71 0.54
N LYS A 75 8.10 -14.58 1.84
CA LYS A 75 7.64 -15.69 2.68
C LYS A 75 6.11 -15.71 2.59
N PRO A 76 5.52 -16.38 1.58
CA PRO A 76 4.20 -16.01 1.14
C PRO A 76 3.14 -16.47 2.14
N HIS A 77 2.35 -15.52 2.62
CA HIS A 77 0.94 -15.81 2.96
C HIS A 77 0.11 -16.05 1.69
N VAL A 78 0.66 -15.72 0.52
CA VAL A 78 -0.08 -15.61 -0.73
C VAL A 78 0.79 -16.10 -1.89
N ASN A 79 0.40 -17.21 -2.51
CA ASN A 79 1.11 -17.81 -3.66
C ASN A 79 0.49 -17.31 -4.97
N VAL A 80 0.74 -16.04 -5.34
CA VAL A 80 -0.04 -15.34 -6.39
C VAL A 80 0.77 -14.99 -7.64
N VAL A 81 1.94 -14.38 -7.46
CA VAL A 81 2.71 -13.79 -8.57
C VAL A 81 4.19 -13.99 -8.31
N GLN A 82 4.94 -14.35 -9.37
CA GLN A 82 6.39 -14.17 -9.39
C GLN A 82 6.69 -12.70 -9.08
N SER A 83 7.66 -12.42 -8.19
CA SER A 83 7.94 -11.04 -7.73
C SER A 83 6.84 -10.37 -6.88
N TRP A 84 6.10 -11.13 -6.06
CA TRP A 84 5.09 -10.58 -5.13
C TRP A 84 5.58 -9.37 -4.31
N SER A 85 6.80 -9.43 -3.76
CA SER A 85 7.39 -8.32 -3.01
C SER A 85 7.48 -7.01 -3.81
N VAL A 86 7.72 -7.09 -5.12
CA VAL A 86 7.72 -5.94 -6.03
C VAL A 86 6.30 -5.40 -6.20
N LEU A 87 5.32 -6.27 -6.46
CA LEU A 87 3.92 -5.87 -6.60
C LEU A 87 3.39 -5.22 -5.32
N PHE A 88 3.73 -5.79 -4.17
CA PHE A 88 3.40 -5.27 -2.85
C PHE A 88 4.02 -3.88 -2.62
N GLY A 89 5.30 -3.71 -2.93
CA GLY A 89 5.97 -2.40 -2.87
C GLY A 89 5.30 -1.35 -3.78
N CYS A 90 4.96 -1.73 -5.02
CA CYS A 90 4.22 -0.87 -5.94
C CYS A 90 2.85 -0.47 -5.38
N ALA A 91 2.13 -1.42 -4.80
CA ALA A 91 0.83 -1.18 -4.18
C ALA A 91 0.94 -0.20 -3.01
N CYS A 92 1.90 -0.40 -2.10
CA CYS A 92 2.16 0.53 -1.00
C CYS A 92 2.47 1.94 -1.51
N GLU A 93 3.35 2.07 -2.50
CA GLU A 93 3.71 3.39 -3.04
C GLU A 93 2.51 4.09 -3.70
N VAL A 94 1.69 3.36 -4.46
CA VAL A 94 0.49 3.93 -5.10
C VAL A 94 -0.59 4.26 -4.08
N LEU A 95 -0.76 3.47 -3.01
CA LEU A 95 -1.66 3.80 -1.90
C LEU A 95 -1.24 5.10 -1.21
N TRP A 96 0.07 5.28 -0.98
CA TRP A 96 0.61 6.52 -0.44
C TRP A 96 0.36 7.71 -1.38
N LEU A 97 0.60 7.53 -2.68
CA LEU A 97 0.33 8.55 -3.70
C LEU A 97 -1.15 8.94 -3.74
N ARG A 98 -2.06 7.96 -3.73
CA ARG A 98 -3.51 8.16 -3.70
C ARG A 98 -3.92 9.00 -2.49
N ARG A 99 -3.38 8.67 -1.33
CA ARG A 99 -3.58 9.43 -0.10
C ARG A 99 -3.06 10.87 -0.24
N ASN A 100 -1.86 11.05 -0.79
CA ASN A 100 -1.27 12.39 -0.96
C ASN A 100 -2.06 13.25 -1.94
N LYS A 101 -2.53 12.69 -3.06
CA LYS A 101 -3.44 13.38 -3.99
C LYS A 101 -4.70 13.87 -3.29
N LYS A 102 -5.29 13.07 -2.41
CA LYS A 102 -6.45 13.52 -1.60
C LYS A 102 -6.08 14.66 -0.66
N VAL A 103 -4.94 14.57 0.01
CA VAL A 103 -4.52 15.56 1.01
C VAL A 103 -4.09 16.91 0.40
N PHE A 104 -3.29 16.87 -0.65
CA PHE A 104 -2.61 18.06 -1.18
C PHE A 104 -3.27 18.62 -2.44
N GLU A 105 -4.05 17.81 -3.15
CA GLU A 105 -4.70 18.19 -4.41
C GLU A 105 -6.24 18.05 -4.34
N ASN A 106 -6.79 17.57 -3.22
CA ASN A 106 -8.20 17.21 -3.05
C ASN A 106 -8.74 16.25 -4.14
N GLU A 107 -7.85 15.47 -4.75
CA GLU A 107 -8.20 14.53 -5.82
C GLU A 107 -8.45 13.14 -5.23
N PHE A 108 -9.58 12.53 -5.58
CA PHE A 108 -9.91 11.17 -5.21
C PHE A 108 -9.66 10.20 -6.37
N LEU A 109 -8.64 9.35 -6.23
CA LEU A 109 -8.44 8.23 -7.16
C LEU A 109 -9.35 7.06 -6.79
N ASN A 110 -10.13 6.58 -7.75
CA ASN A 110 -10.92 5.37 -7.58
C ASN A 110 -10.05 4.09 -7.63
N VAL A 111 -10.60 2.98 -7.15
CA VAL A 111 -9.89 1.68 -7.10
C VAL A 111 -9.41 1.23 -8.48
N HIS A 112 -10.20 1.45 -9.54
CA HIS A 112 -9.83 1.05 -10.91
C HIS A 112 -8.57 1.77 -11.40
N THR A 113 -8.52 3.08 -11.23
CA THR A 113 -7.37 3.91 -11.60
C THR A 113 -6.15 3.53 -10.76
N THR A 114 -6.36 3.32 -9.46
CA THR A 114 -5.32 2.88 -8.53
C THR A 114 -4.72 1.54 -8.97
N MET A 115 -5.55 0.55 -9.32
CA MET A 115 -5.11 -0.76 -9.82
C MET A 115 -4.33 -0.64 -11.13
N LYS A 116 -4.78 0.20 -12.06
CA LYS A 116 -4.04 0.47 -13.31
C LYS A 116 -2.64 1.00 -13.03
N MET A 117 -2.50 1.95 -12.12
CA MET A 117 -1.21 2.52 -11.73
C MET A 117 -0.29 1.48 -11.10
N ILE A 118 -0.82 0.63 -10.20
CA ILE A 118 -0.05 -0.46 -9.57
C ILE A 118 0.50 -1.41 -10.64
N TRP A 119 -0.36 -1.89 -11.54
CA TRP A 119 0.04 -2.82 -12.60
C TRP A 119 1.00 -2.20 -13.61
N HIS A 120 0.84 -0.91 -13.93
CA HIS A 120 1.78 -0.19 -14.78
C HIS A 120 3.18 -0.18 -14.17
N LYS A 121 3.29 0.30 -12.92
CA LYS A 121 4.58 0.38 -12.21
C LYS A 121 5.22 -0.99 -12.00
N PHE A 122 4.42 -1.99 -11.65
CA PHE A 122 4.90 -3.36 -11.52
C PHE A 122 5.54 -3.87 -12.81
N ARG A 123 4.87 -3.66 -13.97
CA ARG A 123 5.42 -4.06 -15.27
C ARG A 123 6.71 -3.32 -15.60
N GLU A 124 6.74 -1.99 -15.41
CA GLU A 124 7.94 -1.18 -15.65
C GLU A 124 9.15 -1.69 -14.85
N ILE A 125 8.94 -2.00 -13.56
CA ILE A 125 10.02 -2.52 -12.71
C ILE A 125 10.43 -3.93 -13.14
N CYS A 126 9.48 -4.83 -13.40
CA CYS A 126 9.80 -6.17 -13.87
C CYS A 126 10.57 -6.16 -15.19
N ASP A 127 10.22 -5.28 -16.12
CA ASP A 127 10.91 -5.13 -17.40
C ASP A 127 12.31 -4.54 -17.22
N ALA A 128 12.45 -3.53 -16.35
CA ALA A 128 13.77 -2.98 -16.01
C ALA A 128 14.71 -4.02 -15.39
N VAL A 129 14.21 -4.87 -14.47
CA VAL A 129 15.01 -5.92 -13.82
C VAL A 129 15.43 -7.01 -14.83
N LYS A 130 14.53 -7.41 -15.74
CA LYS A 130 14.87 -8.35 -16.82
C LYS A 130 15.94 -7.78 -17.75
N ASN A 131 15.80 -6.52 -18.16
CA ASN A 131 16.74 -5.85 -19.06
C ASN A 131 18.12 -5.62 -18.42
N ALA A 132 18.19 -5.52 -17.09
CA ALA A 132 19.44 -5.39 -16.35
C ALA A 132 20.23 -6.70 -16.17
N GLY A 133 19.76 -7.83 -16.75
CA GLY A 133 20.45 -9.12 -16.67
C GLY A 133 20.24 -9.89 -15.35
N GLY A 134 19.27 -9.48 -14.52
CA GLY A 134 18.93 -10.10 -13.23
C GLY A 134 18.18 -11.44 -13.33
N LEU A 135 18.57 -12.31 -14.25
CA LEU A 135 17.84 -13.55 -14.62
C LEU A 135 17.86 -14.67 -13.56
N HIS A 136 18.37 -14.42 -12.36
CA HIS A 136 18.46 -15.43 -11.30
C HIS A 136 17.76 -15.10 -9.97
N ALA A 137 16.97 -14.02 -9.85
CA ALA A 137 16.45 -13.62 -8.54
C ALA A 137 15.03 -13.02 -8.49
N LEU A 138 14.09 -13.47 -9.34
CA LEU A 138 12.67 -13.08 -9.25
C LEU A 138 11.70 -14.26 -9.33
#